data_AF-A0A4S3MR58-F1
#
_entry.id   AF-A0A4S3MR58-F1
#
_cell.length_a   1.000
_cell.length_b   1.000
_cell.length_c   1.000
_cell.angle_alpha   90.00
_cell.angle_beta   90.00
_cell.angle_gamma   90.00
#
_symmetry.space_group_name_H-M   'P 1'
#
loop_
_entity.id
_entity.type
_entity.pdbx_description
1 polymer ?
#
loop_
_entity_poly.entity_id
_entity_poly.type
_entity_poly.pdbx_seq_one_letter_code
_entity_poly.pdbx_strand_id
1 'polypeptide(L)'
;MTGAPPPDIAAAILDILIRRRGISLTGNRESYSHIRREGGLWLQVDGDSITREETETQVQDDDILRATFWKARDRLGHYGPDDGRVSWQDVLDWLQDGGQ
;
A
#
# COMPACT_ATOMS: atom_id res chain seq x y z
N MET A 1 5.67 17.94 -1.46
CA MET A 1 6.22 16.60 -1.71
C MET A 1 6.44 15.97 -0.35
N THR A 2 5.68 14.93 0.02
CA THR A 2 5.99 14.14 1.22
C THR A 2 7.25 13.33 0.91
N GLY A 3 8.31 13.53 1.71
CA GLY A 3 9.59 12.84 1.55
C GLY A 3 9.47 11.34 1.87
N ALA A 4 10.56 10.60 1.66
CA ALA A 4 10.66 9.20 2.09
C ALA A 4 10.36 9.07 3.61
N PRO A 5 9.80 7.93 4.06
CA PRO A 5 9.58 7.70 5.48
C PRO A 5 10.91 7.71 6.25
N PRO A 6 10.90 8.10 7.54
CA PRO A 6 12.00 7.78 8.44
C PRO A 6 12.34 6.28 8.38
N PRO A 7 13.63 5.88 8.46
CA PRO A 7 14.03 4.48 8.28
C PRO A 7 13.35 3.50 9.25
N ASP A 8 13.10 3.93 10.48
CA ASP A 8 12.41 3.13 11.50
C ASP A 8 10.93 2.91 11.15
N ILE A 9 10.23 3.96 10.70
CA ILE A 9 8.84 3.85 10.24
C ILE A 9 8.75 2.99 8.98
N ALA A 10 9.68 3.17 8.03
CA ALA A 10 9.76 2.37 6.82
C ALA A 10 9.89 0.88 7.14
N ALA A 11 10.82 0.53 8.03
CA ALA A 11 11.04 -0.84 8.49
C ALA A 11 9.80 -1.41 9.19
N ALA A 12 9.13 -0.63 10.04
CA ALA A 12 7.92 -1.05 10.74
C ALA A 12 6.76 -1.33 9.78
N ILE A 13 6.54 -0.46 8.79
CA ILE A 13 5.52 -0.66 7.75
C ILE A 13 5.82 -1.94 6.96
N LEU A 14 7.05 -2.09 6.45
CA LEU A 14 7.43 -3.28 5.68
C LEU A 14 7.28 -4.56 6.50
N ASP A 15 7.68 -4.57 7.76
CA ASP A 15 7.54 -5.72 8.65
C ASP A 15 6.07 -6.11 8.86
N ILE A 16 5.17 -5.14 9.03
CA ILE A 16 3.72 -5.40 9.10
C ILE A 16 3.23 -6.05 7.79
N LEU A 17 3.61 -5.48 6.63
CA LEU A 17 3.20 -6.00 5.33
C LEU A 17 3.76 -7.40 5.06
N ILE A 18 4.99 -7.68 5.49
CA ILE A 18 5.62 -9.02 5.40
C ILE A 18 4.79 -10.02 6.19
N ARG A 19 4.44 -9.69 7.44
CA ARG A 19 3.61 -10.54 8.30
C ARG A 19 2.22 -10.78 7.73
N ARG A 20 1.65 -9.77 7.06
CA ARG A 20 0.34 -9.84 6.36
C ARG A 20 0.41 -10.48 4.98
N ARG A 21 1.61 -10.72 4.45
CA ARG A 21 1.87 -11.17 3.07
C ARG A 21 1.38 -10.21 1.98
N GLY A 22 1.11 -8.94 2.29
CA GLY A 22 0.63 -8.00 1.30
C GLY A 22 -0.28 -6.89 1.81
N ILE A 23 -0.83 -6.14 0.85
CA ILE A 23 -1.83 -5.08 1.04
C ILE A 23 -2.70 -4.96 -0.22
N SER A 24 -3.98 -4.64 -0.05
CA SER A 24 -4.87 -4.36 -1.18
C SER A 24 -4.80 -2.87 -1.53
N LEU A 25 -4.41 -2.54 -2.75
CA LEU A 25 -4.31 -1.14 -3.19
C LEU A 25 -5.67 -0.62 -3.61
N THR A 26 -6.32 -1.31 -4.54
CA THR A 26 -7.64 -0.93 -5.06
C THR A 26 -8.47 -2.18 -5.32
N GLY A 27 -9.79 -2.02 -5.37
CA GLY A 27 -10.68 -3.12 -5.68
C GLY A 27 -12.08 -2.60 -5.89
N ASN A 28 -12.60 -2.79 -7.08
CA ASN A 28 -14.01 -2.66 -7.38
C ASN A 28 -14.50 -3.95 -8.06
N ARG A 29 -15.72 -3.94 -8.59
CA ARG A 29 -16.31 -5.13 -9.22
C ARG A 29 -15.64 -5.51 -10.55
N GLU A 30 -14.89 -4.59 -11.14
CA GLU A 30 -14.36 -4.68 -12.50
C GLU A 30 -12.85 -4.92 -12.49
N SER A 31 -12.11 -4.34 -11.54
CA SER A 31 -10.66 -4.47 -11.42
C SER A 31 -10.20 -4.48 -9.96
N TYR A 32 -9.06 -5.12 -9.72
CA TYR A 32 -8.38 -5.12 -8.44
C TYR A 32 -6.88 -4.94 -8.60
N SER A 33 -6.26 -4.34 -7.59
CA SER A 33 -4.82 -4.21 -7.49
C SER A 33 -4.38 -4.52 -6.07
N HIS A 34 -3.41 -5.41 -5.91
CA HIS A 34 -2.84 -5.76 -4.61
C HIS A 34 -1.35 -6.03 -4.72
N ILE A 35 -0.63 -5.80 -3.64
CA ILE A 35 0.77 -6.20 -3.50
C ILE A 35 0.79 -7.45 -2.63
N ARG A 36 1.45 -8.52 -3.09
CA ARG A 36 1.67 -9.75 -2.32
C ARG A 36 3.15 -10.10 -2.21
N ARG A 37 3.50 -10.78 -1.12
CA ARG A 37 4.84 -11.34 -0.94
C ARG A 37 4.86 -12.83 -1.29
N GLU A 38 5.68 -13.20 -2.26
CA GLU A 38 5.81 -14.57 -2.74
C GLU A 38 7.28 -14.92 -2.98
N GLY A 39 7.76 -16.04 -2.43
CA GLY A 39 9.16 -16.48 -2.63
C GLY A 39 10.23 -15.49 -2.13
N GLY A 40 9.88 -14.56 -1.24
CA GLY A 40 10.77 -13.48 -0.80
C GLY A 40 10.78 -12.25 -1.71
N LEU A 41 10.03 -12.29 -2.81
CA LEU A 41 9.80 -11.18 -3.72
C LEU A 41 8.48 -10.48 -3.41
N TRP A 42 8.41 -9.22 -3.78
CA TRP A 42 7.16 -8.47 -3.80
C TRP A 42 6.64 -8.38 -5.22
N LEU A 43 5.37 -8.74 -5.40
CA LEU A 43 4.68 -8.71 -6.66
C LEU A 43 3.46 -7.80 -6.50
N GLN A 44 3.36 -6.77 -7.34
CA GLN A 44 2.09 -6.10 -7.58
C GLN A 44 1.32 -6.90 -8.62
N VAL A 45 0.07 -7.22 -8.29
CA VAL A 45 -0.85 -7.95 -9.14
C VAL A 45 -2.00 -7.02 -9.48
N ASP A 46 -2.13 -6.73 -10.76
CA ASP A 46 -3.23 -5.95 -11.33
C ASP A 46 -4.11 -6.91 -12.12
N GLY A 47 -5.37 -7.04 -11.72
CA GLY A 47 -6.30 -8.00 -12.28
C GLY A 47 -7.59 -7.35 -12.78
N ASP A 48 -8.10 -7.86 -13.90
CA ASP A 48 -9.44 -7.59 -14.40
C ASP A 48 -10.39 -8.71 -13.95
N SER A 49 -11.41 -8.34 -13.16
CA SER A 49 -12.36 -9.31 -12.60
C SER A 49 -13.33 -9.86 -13.63
N ILE A 50 -13.48 -9.19 -14.78
CA ILE A 50 -14.40 -9.58 -15.84
C ILE A 50 -13.72 -10.59 -16.77
N THR A 51 -12.50 -10.30 -17.22
CA THR A 51 -11.74 -11.16 -18.14
C THR A 51 -10.90 -12.22 -17.42
N ARG A 52 -10.68 -12.06 -16.11
CA ARG A 52 -9.77 -12.89 -15.28
C ARG A 52 -8.31 -12.83 -15.75
N GLU A 53 -7.93 -11.74 -16.41
CA GLU A 53 -6.55 -11.48 -16.76
C GLU A 53 -5.83 -10.84 -15.57
N GLU A 54 -4.63 -11.33 -15.28
CA GLU A 54 -3.76 -10.78 -14.24
C GLU A 54 -2.40 -10.46 -14.83
N THR A 55 -1.86 -9.31 -14.45
CA THR A 55 -0.47 -8.95 -14.72
C THR A 55 0.27 -8.89 -13.39
N GLU A 56 1.40 -9.58 -13.32
CA GLU A 56 2.27 -9.57 -12.14
C GLU A 56 3.54 -8.80 -12.47
N THR A 57 3.85 -7.79 -11.64
CA THR A 57 5.07 -6.99 -11.76
C THR A 57 5.85 -7.03 -10.46
N GLN A 58 7.14 -7.34 -10.54
CA GLN A 58 8.01 -7.26 -9.37
C GLN A 58 8.19 -5.80 -8.95
N VAL A 59 7.98 -5.53 -7.66
CA VAL A 59 8.11 -4.18 -7.07
C VAL A 59 9.16 -4.16 -5.97
N GLN A 60 9.76 -3.00 -5.74
CA GLN A 60 10.74 -2.79 -4.68
C GLN A 60 10.10 -2.17 -3.44
N ASP A 61 10.80 -2.24 -2.30
CA ASP A 61 10.29 -1.74 -1.02
C ASP A 61 9.84 -0.26 -1.08
N ASP A 62 10.55 0.59 -1.83
CA ASP A 62 10.16 1.98 -2.07
C ASP A 62 8.79 2.13 -2.75
N ASP A 63 8.49 1.28 -3.74
CA ASP A 63 7.22 1.30 -4.45
C ASP A 63 6.07 0.83 -3.54
N ILE A 64 6.35 -0.13 -2.66
CA ILE A 64 5.39 -0.65 -1.68
C ILE A 64 5.06 0.42 -0.64
N LEU A 65 6.09 1.09 -0.12
CA LEU A 65 5.91 2.20 0.82
C LEU A 65 5.07 3.31 0.17
N ARG A 66 5.38 3.67 -1.07
CA ARG A 66 4.61 4.67 -1.82
C ARG A 66 3.16 4.25 -2.02
N ALA A 67 2.91 3.01 -2.45
CA ALA A 67 1.57 2.50 -2.68
C ALA A 67 0.74 2.47 -1.38
N THR A 68 1.37 2.03 -0.28
CA THR A 68 0.78 1.99 1.06
C THR A 68 0.41 3.39 1.56
N PHE A 69 1.28 4.38 1.33
CA PHE A 69 0.99 5.77 1.68
C PHE A 69 -0.25 6.30 0.95
N TRP A 70 -0.32 6.08 -0.37
CA TRP A 70 -1.47 6.51 -1.16
C TRP A 70 -2.76 5.83 -0.72
N LYS A 71 -2.69 4.52 -0.43
CA LYS A 71 -3.82 3.76 0.11
C LYS A 71 -4.31 4.31 1.45
N ALA A 72 -3.39 4.52 2.40
CA ALA A 72 -3.72 5.09 3.70
C ALA A 72 -4.32 6.49 3.55
N ARG A 73 -3.73 7.31 2.67
CA ARG A 73 -4.23 8.66 2.39
C ARG A 73 -5.65 8.66 1.84
N ASP A 74 -5.95 7.77 0.90
CA ASP A 74 -7.30 7.60 0.36
C ASP A 74 -8.30 7.23 1.46
N ARG A 75 -7.94 6.26 2.31
CA ARG A 75 -8.79 5.76 3.40
C ARG A 75 -9.01 6.77 4.52
N LEU A 76 -7.98 7.52 4.88
CA LEU A 76 -8.04 8.53 5.94
C LEU A 76 -8.79 9.80 5.49
N GLY A 77 -9.19 9.89 4.22
CA GLY A 77 -10.13 10.93 3.74
C GLY A 77 -9.52 12.32 3.61
N HIS A 78 -8.19 12.44 3.54
CA HIS A 78 -7.51 13.73 3.38
C HIS A 78 -7.55 14.20 1.91
N TYR A 79 -8.69 14.73 1.50
CA TYR A 79 -8.93 15.37 0.20
C TYR A 79 -9.48 16.79 0.40
N GLY A 80 -8.60 17.80 0.47
CA GLY A 80 -8.98 19.21 0.61
C GLY A 80 -7.81 20.19 0.46
N PRO A 81 -8.06 21.49 0.23
CA PRO A 81 -7.04 22.54 0.08
C PRO A 81 -6.37 22.92 1.41
N ASP A 82 -6.99 22.56 2.55
CA ASP A 82 -6.37 22.61 3.87
C ASP A 82 -5.56 21.33 4.10
N ASP A 83 -4.26 21.55 4.21
CA ASP A 83 -3.11 20.64 4.16
C ASP A 83 -3.07 19.70 5.39
N GLY A 84 -4.13 18.92 5.63
CA GLY A 84 -4.09 17.75 6.50
C GLY A 84 -3.20 16.68 5.84
N ARG A 85 -1.88 16.88 5.86
CA ARG A 85 -0.93 15.95 5.28
C ARG A 85 -0.93 14.68 6.10
N VAL A 86 -1.31 13.57 5.48
CA VAL A 86 -1.01 12.24 5.99
C VAL A 86 0.49 12.14 6.18
N SER A 87 0.91 11.95 7.42
CA SER A 87 2.28 11.65 7.77
C SER A 87 2.54 10.16 7.65
N TRP A 88 3.81 9.77 7.59
CA TRP A 88 4.17 8.35 7.62
C TRP A 88 3.80 7.67 8.95
N GLN A 89 3.68 8.45 10.03
CA GLN A 89 3.18 7.95 11.32
C GLN A 89 1.70 7.58 11.19
N ASP A 90 0.86 8.43 10.57
CA ASP A 90 -0.55 8.12 10.34
C ASP A 90 -0.74 6.85 9.48
N VAL A 91 0.15 6.61 8.50
CA VAL A 91 0.16 5.37 7.71
C VAL A 91 0.45 4.16 8.58
N LEU A 92 1.44 4.27 9.48
CA LEU A 92 1.80 3.21 10.40
C LEU A 92 0.66 2.90 11.38
N ASP A 93 0.07 3.94 11.99
CA ASP A 93 -1.07 3.81 12.90
C ASP A 93 -2.27 3.17 12.19
N TRP A 94 -2.61 3.62 10.97
CA TRP A 94 -3.67 3.03 10.16
C TRP A 94 -3.43 1.54 9.87
N LEU A 95 -2.18 1.16 9.55
CA LEU A 95 -1.84 -0.24 9.38
C LEU A 95 -2.00 -1.02 10.70
N GLN A 96 -1.51 -0.49 11.82
CA GLN A 96 -1.60 -1.14 13.12
C GLN A 96 -3.05 -1.36 13.57
N ASP A 97 -3.96 -0.45 13.24
CA ASP A 97 -5.41 -0.56 13.49
C ASP A 97 -6.13 -1.58 12.58
N GLY A 98 -5.40 -2.27 11.71
CA GLY A 98 -5.94 -3.30 10.82
C GLY A 98 -6.29 -2.81 9.41
N GLY A 99 -5.76 -1.65 9.01
CA GLY A 99 -5.87 -1.14 7.64
C GLY A 99 -5.39 -2.15 6.59
N GLN A 100 -6.18 -2.30 5.53
CA GLN A 100 -5.95 -3.22 4.41
C GLN A 100 -6.45 -2.66 3.07
#